data_AF-A0A536VLT5-F1
#
_entry.id   AF-A0A536VLT5-F1
#
_cell.length_a   1.000
_cell.length_b   1.000
_cell.length_c   1.000
_cell.angle_alpha   90.00
_cell.angle_beta   90.00
_cell.angle_gamma   90.00
#
_symmetry.space_group_name_H-M   'P 1'
#
loop_
_entity.id
_entity.type
_entity.pdbx_description
1 polymer ?
#
loop_
_entity_poly.entity_id
_entity_poly.type
_entity_poly.pdbx_seq_one_letter_code
_entity_poly.pdbx_strand_id
1 'polypeptide(L)'
;MEKPAAPRAVVFDAYGTLFDVYSVGLVAEQLFPGQGQALGVLWRDKQIEYTRLTSMSDRYRPFWELTRAGLRFAAQRLALPLNAAAEDKLMNQYRHLSAFPENTDVLRELKSRGIPTAILSNGDPEMLAVAVKSAGFTPYLDHVLSVDAVRKYKTDPAAYALGPQAL
;
A
#
# COMPACT_ATOMS: atom_id res chain seq x y z
N MET A 1 27.57 -26.29 2.81
CA MET A 1 26.19 -26.01 2.38
C MET A 1 26.26 -25.34 1.03
N GLU A 2 25.56 -25.87 0.04
CA GLU A 2 25.44 -25.27 -1.29
C GLU A 2 24.72 -23.92 -1.17
N LYS A 3 25.24 -22.88 -1.81
CA LYS A 3 24.60 -21.56 -1.81
C LYS A 3 23.31 -21.69 -2.64
N PRO A 4 22.13 -21.35 -2.10
CA PRO A 4 20.89 -21.45 -2.86
C PRO A 4 21.02 -20.61 -4.14
N ALA A 5 20.48 -21.13 -5.24
CA ALA A 5 20.46 -20.42 -6.51
C ALA A 5 19.81 -19.04 -6.33
N ALA A 6 20.36 -18.03 -7.03
CA ALA A 6 19.79 -16.68 -6.98
C ALA A 6 18.34 -16.70 -7.50
N PRO A 7 17.42 -15.94 -6.89
CA PRO A 7 16.05 -15.87 -7.36
C PRO A 7 16.00 -15.25 -8.76
N ARG A 8 15.06 -15.72 -9.59
CA ARG A 8 14.83 -15.17 -10.94
C ARG A 8 14.26 -13.76 -10.93
N ALA A 9 13.56 -13.37 -9.87
CA ALA A 9 13.02 -12.04 -9.64
C ALA A 9 12.67 -11.85 -8.16
N VAL A 10 12.50 -10.61 -7.73
CA VAL A 10 12.00 -10.25 -6.40
C VAL A 10 10.77 -9.36 -6.54
N VAL A 11 9.65 -9.81 -5.97
CA VAL A 11 8.38 -9.06 -6.00
C VAL A 11 8.05 -8.59 -4.59
N PHE A 12 7.93 -7.28 -4.41
CA PHE A 12 7.65 -6.63 -3.15
C PHE A 12 6.16 -6.34 -2.99
N ASP A 13 5.65 -6.45 -1.77
CA ASP A 13 4.45 -5.70 -1.41
C ASP A 13 4.77 -4.20 -1.29
N ALA A 14 3.75 -3.35 -1.41
CA ALA A 14 3.93 -1.90 -1.29
C ALA A 14 3.69 -1.40 0.15
N TYR A 15 2.46 -1.50 0.64
CA TYR A 15 2.01 -0.80 1.84
C TYR A 15 2.33 -1.58 3.12
N GLY A 16 3.27 -1.07 3.91
CA GLY A 16 3.83 -1.77 5.08
C GLY A 16 5.10 -2.56 4.76
N THR A 17 5.62 -2.46 3.54
CA THR A 17 6.91 -3.07 3.14
C THR A 17 7.80 -2.04 2.48
N LEU A 18 7.37 -1.46 1.35
CA LEU A 18 8.12 -0.37 0.72
C LEU A 18 7.77 1.01 1.28
N PHE A 19 6.50 1.19 1.67
CA PHE A 19 5.95 2.45 2.15
C PHE A 19 5.39 2.33 3.57
N ASP A 20 5.68 3.31 4.41
CA ASP A 20 5.22 3.36 5.80
C ASP A 20 3.79 3.89 5.89
N VAL A 21 2.84 2.97 6.11
CA VAL A 21 1.41 3.27 6.28
C VAL A 21 1.10 4.00 7.59
N TYR A 22 1.98 3.96 8.59
CA TYR A 22 1.75 4.61 9.87
C TYR A 22 2.18 6.08 9.89
N SER A 23 2.82 6.56 8.81
CA SER A 23 3.16 7.97 8.60
C SER A 23 1.91 8.89 8.61
N VAL A 24 0.71 8.36 8.39
CA VAL A 24 -0.56 9.10 8.57
C VAL A 24 -0.85 9.44 10.02
N GLY A 25 -0.27 8.72 10.97
CA GLY A 25 -0.47 8.90 12.41
C GLY A 25 -0.09 10.30 12.89
N LEU A 26 0.94 10.91 12.30
CA LEU A 26 1.34 12.29 12.65
C LEU A 26 0.27 13.31 12.28
N VAL A 27 -0.31 13.19 11.08
CA VAL A 27 -1.40 14.08 10.64
C VAL A 27 -2.67 13.82 11.45
N ALA A 28 -2.95 12.55 11.77
CA ALA A 28 -4.07 12.16 12.63
C ALA A 28 -3.93 12.74 14.04
N GLU A 29 -2.73 12.70 14.63
CA GLU A 29 -2.46 13.25 15.96
C GLU A 29 -2.60 14.78 15.99
N GLN A 30 -2.17 15.47 14.92
CA GLN A 30 -2.37 16.91 14.80
C GLN A 30 -3.86 17.31 14.72
N LEU A 31 -4.67 16.49 14.05
CA LEU A 31 -6.11 16.75 13.89
C LEU A 31 -6.92 16.32 15.12
N PHE A 32 -6.50 15.22 15.75
CA PHE A 32 -7.19 14.59 16.87
C PHE A 32 -6.16 14.21 17.96
N PRO A 33 -5.70 15.19 18.76
CA PRO A 33 -4.68 14.94 19.78
C PRO A 33 -5.08 13.84 20.76
N GLY A 34 -4.16 12.93 21.04
CA GLY A 34 -4.35 11.72 21.86
C GLY A 34 -5.02 10.55 21.15
N GLN A 35 -5.42 10.70 19.89
CA GLN A 35 -6.18 9.69 19.13
C GLN A 35 -5.53 9.30 17.81
N GLY A 36 -4.38 9.89 17.44
CA GLY A 36 -3.75 9.67 16.13
C GLY A 36 -3.34 8.22 15.91
N GLN A 37 -2.74 7.59 16.91
CA GLN A 37 -2.38 6.17 16.86
C GLN A 37 -3.62 5.26 16.75
N ALA A 38 -4.63 5.49 17.59
CA ALA A 38 -5.86 4.70 17.59
C ALA A 38 -6.59 4.80 16.25
N LEU A 39 -6.66 6.00 15.66
CA LEU A 39 -7.23 6.22 14.34
C LEU A 39 -6.41 5.50 13.26
N GLY A 40 -5.09 5.64 13.26
CA GLY A 40 -4.21 5.00 12.26
C GLY A 40 -4.33 3.48 12.25
N VAL A 41 -4.33 2.84 13.42
CA VAL A 41 -4.49 1.39 13.56
C VAL A 41 -5.86 0.93 13.04
N LEU A 42 -6.95 1.50 13.57
CA LEU A 42 -8.30 1.07 13.19
C LEU A 42 -8.61 1.36 11.71
N TRP A 43 -8.10 2.48 11.18
CA TRP A 43 -8.22 2.80 9.76
C TRP A 43 -7.54 1.75 8.90
N ARG A 44 -6.28 1.37 9.20
CA ARG A 44 -5.55 0.34 8.45
C ARG A 44 -6.25 -1.02 8.54
N ASP A 45 -6.72 -1.40 9.72
CA ASP A 45 -7.45 -2.66 9.92
C ASP A 45 -8.70 -2.71 9.04
N LYS A 46 -9.53 -1.66 9.08
CA LYS A 46 -10.78 -1.61 8.31
C LYS A 46 -10.54 -1.51 6.81
N GLN A 47 -9.50 -0.81 6.39
CA GLN A 47 -9.08 -0.78 4.99
C GLN A 47 -8.79 -2.20 4.47
N ILE A 48 -7.99 -3.00 5.20
CA ILE A 48 -7.65 -4.38 4.81
C ILE A 48 -8.84 -5.34 4.97
N GLU A 49 -9.68 -5.15 5.99
CA GLU A 49 -10.91 -5.92 6.12
C GLU A 49 -11.83 -5.71 4.91
N TYR A 50 -11.99 -4.46 4.46
CA TYR A 50 -12.84 -4.15 3.31
C TYR A 50 -12.31 -4.76 2.01
N THR A 51 -10.99 -4.84 1.80
CA THR A 51 -10.44 -5.52 0.61
C THR A 51 -10.81 -7.00 0.59
N ARG A 52 -10.83 -7.65 1.75
CA ARG A 52 -11.21 -9.07 1.89
C ARG A 52 -12.70 -9.24 1.61
N LEU A 53 -13.55 -8.42 2.24
CA LEU A 53 -15.01 -8.48 2.07
C LEU A 53 -15.43 -8.25 0.61
N THR A 54 -14.88 -7.24 -0.06
CA THR A 54 -15.22 -6.95 -1.47
C THR A 54 -14.76 -8.06 -2.41
N SER A 55 -13.59 -8.67 -2.17
CA SER A 55 -13.10 -9.79 -2.98
C SER A 55 -13.94 -11.04 -2.79
N MET A 56 -14.24 -11.42 -1.54
CA MET A 56 -15.02 -12.62 -1.19
C MET A 56 -16.49 -12.51 -1.59
N SER A 57 -17.05 -11.31 -1.60
CA SER A 57 -18.43 -11.07 -2.04
C SER A 57 -18.57 -10.75 -3.54
N ASP A 58 -17.46 -10.75 -4.28
CA ASP A 58 -17.39 -10.39 -5.70
C ASP A 58 -17.95 -8.99 -6.01
N ARG A 59 -17.70 -8.04 -5.10
CA ARG A 59 -18.13 -6.64 -5.17
C ARG A 59 -16.94 -5.70 -5.13
N TYR A 60 -16.05 -5.87 -6.10
CA TYR A 60 -14.83 -5.06 -6.20
C TYR A 60 -15.14 -3.55 -6.18
N ARG A 61 -14.33 -2.82 -5.41
CA ARG A 61 -14.27 -1.36 -5.39
C ARG A 61 -12.80 -0.95 -5.33
N PRO A 62 -12.37 0.15 -5.97
CA PRO A 62 -10.99 0.63 -5.93
C PRO A 62 -10.44 0.82 -4.52
N PHE A 63 -9.13 0.65 -4.37
CA PHE A 63 -8.46 0.66 -3.07
C PHE A 63 -8.55 2.03 -2.40
N TRP A 64 -8.51 3.11 -3.19
CA TRP A 64 -8.71 4.46 -2.72
C TRP A 64 -10.09 4.67 -2.06
N GLU A 65 -11.14 4.09 -2.64
CA GLU A 65 -12.49 4.16 -2.07
C GLU A 65 -12.56 3.40 -0.74
N LEU A 66 -11.96 2.22 -0.68
CA LEU A 66 -11.91 1.40 0.55
C LEU A 66 -11.08 2.08 1.64
N THR A 67 -10.01 2.78 1.25
CA THR A 67 -9.19 3.61 2.13
C THR A 67 -10.03 4.71 2.76
N ARG A 68 -10.79 5.48 1.97
CA ARG A 68 -11.68 6.53 2.48
C ARG A 68 -12.80 5.95 3.36
N ALA A 69 -13.38 4.83 2.97
CA ALA A 69 -14.42 4.16 3.75
C ALA A 69 -13.90 3.68 5.12
N GLY A 70 -12.68 3.14 5.17
CA GLY A 70 -12.02 2.75 6.42
C GLY A 70 -11.77 3.94 7.34
N LEU A 71 -11.34 5.08 6.80
CA LEU A 71 -11.14 6.32 7.57
C LEU A 71 -12.44 6.79 8.21
N ARG A 72 -13.52 6.89 7.42
CA ARG A 72 -14.83 7.30 7.91
C ARG A 72 -15.35 6.39 9.02
N PHE A 73 -15.22 5.07 8.83
CA PHE A 73 -15.58 4.10 9.85
C PHE A 73 -14.78 4.31 11.14
N ALA A 74 -13.45 4.42 11.02
CA ALA A 74 -12.57 4.53 12.18
C ALA A 74 -12.84 5.82 12.97
N ALA A 75 -13.01 6.95 12.27
CA ALA A 75 -13.36 8.21 12.90
C ALA A 75 -14.73 8.14 13.62
N GLN A 76 -15.75 7.56 12.98
CA GLN A 76 -17.05 7.38 13.61
C GLN A 76 -16.97 6.48 14.85
N ARG A 77 -16.24 5.36 14.76
CA ARG A 77 -16.08 4.38 15.85
C ARG A 77 -15.34 4.95 17.06
N LEU A 78 -14.46 5.93 16.83
CA LEU A 78 -13.69 6.65 17.85
C LEU A 78 -14.35 7.98 18.25
N ALA A 79 -15.55 8.29 17.74
CA ALA A 79 -16.28 9.55 17.98
C ALA A 79 -15.46 10.82 17.64
N LEU A 80 -14.64 10.76 16.59
CA LEU A 80 -13.82 11.89 16.13
C LEU A 80 -14.63 12.80 15.20
N PRO A 81 -14.51 14.14 15.33
CA PRO A 81 -15.21 15.10 14.47
C PRO A 81 -14.53 15.21 13.10
N LEU A 82 -14.64 14.17 12.27
CA LEU A 82 -14.07 14.14 10.93
C LEU A 82 -14.93 14.95 9.96
N ASN A 83 -14.56 16.21 9.73
CA ASN A 83 -15.13 17.04 8.67
C ASN A 83 -14.43 16.79 7.31
N ALA A 84 -14.98 17.37 6.24
CA ALA A 84 -14.45 17.19 4.88
C ALA A 84 -12.97 17.61 4.73
N ALA A 85 -12.57 18.73 5.35
CA ALA A 85 -11.18 19.20 5.28
C ALA A 85 -10.21 18.26 6.00
N ALA A 86 -10.59 17.72 7.16
CA ALA A 86 -9.81 16.74 7.90
C ALA A 86 -9.71 15.41 7.14
N GLU A 87 -10.81 14.94 6.54
CA GLU A 87 -10.82 13.75 5.68
C GLU A 87 -9.86 13.92 4.50
N ASP A 88 -9.95 15.03 3.78
CA ASP A 88 -9.08 15.26 2.62
C ASP A 88 -7.61 15.42 3.02
N LYS A 89 -7.31 16.07 4.16
CA LYS A 89 -5.95 16.16 4.70
C LYS A 89 -5.37 14.78 5.00
N LEU A 90 -6.13 13.89 5.65
CA LEU A 90 -5.70 12.53 5.96
C LEU A 90 -5.55 11.66 4.72
N MET A 91 -6.52 11.72 3.80
CA MET A 91 -6.46 10.99 2.53
C MET A 91 -5.25 11.44 1.70
N ASN A 92 -4.97 12.75 1.63
CA ASN A 92 -3.80 13.28 0.93
C ASN A 92 -2.49 12.80 1.54
N GLN A 93 -2.40 12.67 2.87
CA GLN A 93 -1.23 12.06 3.52
C GLN A 93 -1.07 10.60 3.10
N TYR A 94 -2.17 9.84 3.00
CA TYR A 94 -2.15 8.45 2.52
C TYR A 94 -1.67 8.34 1.05
N ARG A 95 -1.91 9.36 0.23
CA ARG A 95 -1.41 9.38 -1.16
C ARG A 95 0.11 9.56 -1.24
N HIS A 96 0.74 10.14 -0.21
CA HIS A 96 2.15 10.51 -0.17
C HIS A 96 2.90 9.80 0.97
N LEU A 97 2.60 8.52 1.21
CA LEU A 97 3.30 7.74 2.24
C LEU A 97 4.81 7.77 1.97
N SER A 98 5.57 7.99 3.04
CA SER A 98 7.03 7.92 3.01
C SER A 98 7.48 6.50 2.69
N ALA A 99 8.53 6.34 1.91
CA ALA A 99 9.22 5.07 1.78
C ALA A 99 10.12 4.83 3.01
N PHE A 100 10.34 3.56 3.38
CA PHE A 100 11.36 3.26 4.38
C PHE A 100 12.77 3.57 3.82
N PRO A 101 13.66 4.22 4.60
CA PRO A 101 14.95 4.69 4.10
C PRO A 101 15.83 3.61 3.47
N GLU A 102 15.83 2.41 4.05
CA GLU A 102 16.65 1.26 3.65
C GLU A 102 16.26 0.68 2.27
N ASN A 103 15.02 0.90 1.82
CA ASN A 103 14.51 0.27 0.61
C ASN A 103 15.24 0.72 -0.66
N THR A 104 15.74 1.96 -0.68
CA THR A 104 16.50 2.48 -1.83
C THR A 104 17.76 1.67 -2.08
N ASP A 105 18.50 1.35 -1.02
CA ASP A 105 19.76 0.61 -1.13
C ASP A 105 19.51 -0.86 -1.48
N VAL A 106 18.46 -1.46 -0.94
CA VAL A 106 18.02 -2.83 -1.30
C VAL A 106 17.65 -2.92 -2.78
N LEU A 107 16.83 -2.00 -3.28
CA LEU A 107 16.41 -1.98 -4.68
C LEU A 107 17.59 -1.73 -5.62
N ARG A 108 18.52 -0.83 -5.24
CA ARG A 108 19.76 -0.59 -6.00
C ARG A 108 20.63 -1.84 -6.07
N GLU A 109 20.78 -2.56 -4.96
CA GLU A 109 21.60 -3.78 -4.92
C GLU A 109 20.97 -4.93 -5.72
N LEU A 110 19.64 -5.09 -5.71
CA LEU A 110 19.00 -6.06 -6.60
C LEU A 110 19.22 -5.73 -8.07
N LYS A 111 19.15 -4.43 -8.42
CA LYS A 111 19.43 -3.96 -9.77
C LYS A 111 20.89 -4.16 -10.19
N SER A 112 21.85 -3.90 -9.29
CA SER A 112 23.30 -4.11 -9.54
C SER A 112 23.62 -5.57 -9.86
N ARG A 113 22.86 -6.50 -9.26
CA ARG A 113 22.98 -7.95 -9.47
C ARG A 113 22.20 -8.46 -10.69
N GLY A 114 21.51 -7.58 -11.42
CA GLY A 114 20.70 -7.95 -12.58
C GLY A 114 19.45 -8.77 -12.23
N ILE A 115 18.97 -8.69 -10.98
CA ILE A 115 17.76 -9.38 -10.53
C ILE A 115 16.55 -8.48 -10.84
N PRO A 116 15.59 -8.92 -11.68
CA PRO A 116 14.36 -8.19 -11.93
C PRO A 116 13.57 -7.92 -10.65
N THR A 117 13.01 -6.72 -10.55
CA THR A 117 12.26 -6.28 -9.38
C THR A 117 10.87 -5.79 -9.78
N ALA A 118 9.87 -6.11 -8.96
CA ALA A 118 8.52 -5.62 -9.15
C ALA A 118 7.84 -5.27 -7.85
N ILE A 119 6.82 -4.42 -7.92
CA ILE A 119 5.78 -4.32 -6.89
C ILE A 119 4.59 -5.17 -7.33
N LEU A 120 3.98 -5.89 -6.39
CA LEU A 120 2.62 -6.40 -6.49
C LEU A 120 1.82 -5.83 -5.33
N SER A 121 0.77 -5.05 -5.57
CA SER A 121 0.07 -4.32 -4.49
C SER A 121 -1.43 -4.24 -4.70
N ASN A 122 -2.14 -4.15 -3.56
CA ASN A 122 -3.57 -3.82 -3.53
C ASN A 122 -3.85 -2.38 -4.02
N GLY A 123 -2.86 -1.50 -4.05
CA GLY A 123 -3.05 -0.10 -4.43
C GLY A 123 -3.52 0.08 -5.87
N ASP A 124 -4.33 1.12 -6.10
CA ASP A 124 -4.78 1.48 -7.44
C ASP A 124 -3.57 1.89 -8.31
N PRO A 125 -3.61 1.68 -9.64
CA PRO A 125 -2.47 1.96 -10.52
C PRO A 125 -1.91 3.38 -10.36
N GLU A 126 -2.78 4.40 -10.28
CA GLU A 126 -2.38 5.79 -10.10
C GLU A 126 -1.74 6.06 -8.73
N MET A 127 -2.24 5.41 -7.67
CA MET A 127 -1.67 5.55 -6.32
C MET A 127 -0.24 5.00 -6.30
N LEU A 128 -0.02 3.82 -6.90
CA LEU A 128 1.30 3.19 -6.96
C LEU A 128 2.27 4.00 -7.81
N ALA A 129 1.82 4.50 -8.96
CA ALA A 129 2.65 5.34 -9.83
C ALA A 129 3.16 6.60 -9.11
N VAL A 130 2.29 7.26 -8.35
CA VAL A 130 2.67 8.44 -7.54
C VAL A 130 3.64 8.05 -6.44
N ALA A 131 3.36 6.99 -5.67
CA ALA A 131 4.22 6.55 -4.57
C ALA A 131 5.62 6.16 -5.04
N VAL A 132 5.72 5.37 -6.11
CA VAL A 132 6.99 4.94 -6.73
C VAL A 132 7.80 6.14 -7.24
N LYS A 133 7.12 7.08 -7.92
CA LYS A 133 7.78 8.29 -8.43
C LYS A 133 8.31 9.17 -7.30
N SER A 134 7.49 9.44 -6.28
CA SER A 134 7.87 10.30 -5.15
C SER A 134 8.98 9.69 -4.30
N ALA A 135 9.04 8.35 -4.19
CA ALA A 135 10.12 7.66 -3.50
C ALA A 135 11.40 7.50 -4.34
N GLY A 136 11.39 7.89 -5.62
CA GLY A 136 12.53 7.71 -6.51
C GLY A 136 12.82 6.25 -6.86
N PHE A 137 11.81 5.37 -6.77
CA PHE A 137 11.95 3.93 -7.05
C PHE A 137 11.78 3.56 -8.52
N THR A 138 11.30 4.48 -9.36
CA THR A 138 11.13 4.27 -10.80
C THR A 138 12.31 3.60 -11.53
N PRO A 139 13.59 3.99 -11.32
CA PRO A 139 14.70 3.35 -12.04
C PRO A 139 15.06 1.95 -11.51
N TYR A 140 14.52 1.54 -10.36
CA TYR A 140 14.87 0.29 -9.70
C TYR A 140 13.73 -0.73 -9.66
N LEU A 141 12.62 -0.46 -10.34
CA LEU A 141 11.47 -1.37 -10.44
C LEU A 141 11.17 -1.60 -11.91
N ASP A 142 11.26 -2.85 -12.36
CA ASP A 142 10.94 -3.24 -13.73
C ASP A 142 9.41 -3.26 -13.96
N HIS A 143 8.64 -3.62 -12.92
CA HIS A 143 7.17 -3.63 -12.98
C HIS A 143 6.50 -3.06 -11.72
N VAL A 144 5.35 -2.41 -11.91
CA VAL A 144 4.47 -1.96 -10.82
C VAL A 144 3.08 -2.56 -11.09
N LEU A 145 2.79 -3.67 -10.42
CA LEU A 145 1.61 -4.49 -10.64
C LEU A 145 0.53 -4.16 -9.60
N SER A 146 -0.63 -3.71 -10.07
CA SER A 146 -1.83 -3.51 -9.25
C SER A 146 -2.77 -4.69 -9.41
N VAL A 147 -3.38 -5.12 -8.31
CA VAL A 147 -4.44 -6.14 -8.33
C VAL A 147 -5.76 -5.63 -8.92
N ASP A 148 -5.88 -4.32 -9.20
CA ASP A 148 -7.02 -3.75 -9.91
C ASP A 148 -7.28 -4.46 -11.25
N ALA A 149 -6.22 -4.90 -11.94
CA ALA A 149 -6.30 -5.65 -13.19
C ALA A 149 -7.09 -6.98 -13.08
N VAL A 150 -7.11 -7.60 -11.91
CA VAL A 150 -7.84 -8.86 -11.65
C VAL A 150 -9.08 -8.65 -10.79
N ARG A 151 -9.32 -7.41 -10.33
CA ARG A 151 -10.46 -7.03 -9.47
C ARG A 151 -10.64 -7.94 -8.25
N LYS A 152 -9.52 -8.47 -7.73
CA LYS A 152 -9.44 -9.35 -6.56
C LYS A 152 -8.23 -8.95 -5.73
N TYR A 153 -8.44 -8.63 -4.46
CA TYR A 153 -7.36 -8.24 -3.56
C TYR A 153 -6.60 -9.45 -3.02
N LYS A 154 -5.37 -9.21 -2.55
CA LYS A 154 -4.65 -10.20 -1.73
C LYS A 154 -5.53 -10.63 -0.53
N THR A 155 -5.59 -11.92 -0.17
CA THR A 155 -4.72 -13.03 -0.57
C THR A 155 -5.27 -13.91 -1.71
N ASP A 156 -6.12 -13.38 -2.60
CA ASP A 156 -6.65 -14.16 -3.72
C ASP A 156 -5.53 -14.66 -4.66
N PRO A 157 -5.51 -15.95 -5.09
CA PRO A 157 -4.50 -16.47 -6.01
C PRO A 157 -4.38 -15.69 -7.32
N ALA A 158 -5.47 -15.12 -7.84
CA ALA A 158 -5.45 -14.32 -9.06
C ALA A 158 -4.57 -13.07 -8.92
N ALA A 159 -4.51 -12.47 -7.72
CA ALA A 159 -3.62 -11.35 -7.44
C ALA A 159 -2.14 -11.78 -7.55
N TYR A 160 -1.78 -12.95 -7.01
CA TYR A 160 -0.40 -13.43 -7.04
C TYR A 160 0.05 -13.94 -8.40
N ALA A 161 -0.89 -14.41 -9.23
CA ALA A 161 -0.60 -14.85 -10.59
C ALA A 161 0.00 -13.73 -11.47
N LEU A 162 -0.31 -12.46 -11.16
CA LEU A 162 0.26 -11.29 -11.85
C LEU A 162 1.78 -11.25 -11.80
N GLY A 163 2.41 -11.70 -10.71
CA GLY A 163 3.86 -11.66 -10.55
C GLY A 163 4.60 -12.51 -11.59
N PRO A 164 4.41 -13.85 -11.58
CA PRO A 164 5.05 -14.73 -12.57
C PRO A 164 4.60 -14.50 -14.02
N GLN A 165 3.45 -13.86 -14.26
CA GLN A 165 3.00 -13.52 -15.61
C GLN A 165 3.76 -12.31 -16.20
N ALA A 166 4.29 -11.43 -15.34
CA ALA A 166 5.01 -10.24 -15.75
C ALA A 166 6.53 -10.42 -15.84
N LEU A 167 7.09 -11.48 -15.22
CA LEU A 167 8.53 -11.66 -14.95
C LEU A 167 9.14 -12.94 -15.54
#